data_AF-A0A3D0SXK1-F1
#
_entry.id   AF-A0A3D0SXK1-F1
#
_cell.length_a   1.000
_cell.length_b   1.000
_cell.length_c   1.000
_cell.angle_alpha   90.00
_cell.angle_beta   90.00
_cell.angle_gamma   90.00
#
_symmetry.space_group_name_H-M   'P 1'
#
loop_
_entity.id
_entity.type
_entity.pdbx_description
1 polymer ?
#
loop_
_entity_poly.entity_id
_entity_poly.type
_entity_poly.pdbx_seq_one_letter_code
_entity_poly.pdbx_strand_id
1 'polypeptide(L)'
;LVNGTAPRIAQNLSQGSYFSGRKPEDGRIDWNGPATRIHDLVRAVAPPYPGAFTSIAGQPAQILRTRVVRPPPSCPGLPLQGGRQPILVEIGGQLIAYCASGEALRILELDIAGQSVFPAQLADRLGPGPWRLGGDEARFQPV
;
A
#
# COMPACT_ATOMS: atom_id res chain seq x y z
N LEU A 1 -3.39 -12.43 -39.23
CA LEU A 1 -4.29 -11.24 -39.28
C LEU A 1 -3.96 -10.27 -40.42
N VAL A 2 -3.44 -10.75 -41.55
CA VAL A 2 -3.23 -9.90 -42.75
C VAL A 2 -3.78 -10.60 -44.01
N ASN A 3 -3.70 -11.93 -44.06
CA ASN A 3 -4.28 -12.74 -45.14
C ASN A 3 -5.67 -13.33 -44.83
N GLY A 4 -6.37 -12.84 -43.79
CA GLY A 4 -7.72 -13.32 -43.42
C GLY A 4 -7.83 -14.74 -42.85
N THR A 5 -6.72 -15.48 -42.73
CA THR A 5 -6.69 -16.90 -42.34
C THR A 5 -6.66 -17.17 -40.83
N ALA A 6 -6.87 -16.15 -39.98
CA ALA A 6 -6.84 -16.34 -38.54
C ALA A 6 -8.07 -17.16 -38.09
N PRO A 7 -7.88 -18.35 -37.48
CA PRO A 7 -9.00 -19.16 -37.03
C PRO A 7 -9.74 -18.50 -35.87
N ARG A 8 -11.08 -18.58 -35.87
CA ARG A 8 -11.92 -18.15 -34.74
C ARG A 8 -12.09 -19.31 -33.78
N ILE A 9 -11.41 -19.24 -32.63
CA ILE A 9 -11.50 -20.25 -31.57
C ILE A 9 -12.43 -19.70 -30.49
N ALA A 10 -13.47 -20.46 -30.12
CA ALA A 10 -14.38 -20.07 -29.04
C ALA A 10 -13.63 -20.06 -27.69
N GLN A 11 -13.78 -18.98 -26.93
CA GLN A 11 -13.17 -18.89 -25.60
C GLN A 11 -13.93 -19.79 -24.62
N ASN A 12 -13.21 -20.61 -23.86
CA ASN A 12 -13.81 -21.39 -22.78
C ASN A 12 -14.08 -20.50 -21.56
N LEU A 13 -15.33 -20.10 -21.37
CA LEU A 13 -15.72 -19.19 -20.28
C LEU A 13 -15.51 -19.76 -18.88
N SER A 14 -15.48 -21.10 -18.72
CA SER A 14 -15.15 -21.74 -17.43
C SER A 14 -13.70 -21.52 -16.98
N GLN A 15 -12.83 -21.07 -17.89
CA GLN A 15 -11.44 -20.68 -17.61
C GLN A 15 -11.29 -19.15 -17.56
N GLY A 16 -12.39 -18.41 -17.74
CA GLY A 16 -12.42 -16.96 -17.76
C GLY A 16 -12.75 -16.36 -16.40
N SER A 17 -12.45 -15.07 -16.24
CA SER A 17 -12.91 -14.24 -15.12
C SER A 17 -13.21 -12.86 -15.65
N TYR A 18 -14.24 -12.21 -15.10
CA TYR A 18 -14.64 -10.86 -15.47
C TYR A 18 -14.36 -9.91 -14.31
N PHE A 19 -13.66 -8.81 -14.61
CA PHE A 19 -13.37 -7.74 -13.65
C PHE A 19 -14.03 -6.46 -14.17
N SER A 20 -14.87 -5.83 -13.36
CA SER A 20 -15.48 -4.55 -13.70
C SER A 20 -14.44 -3.43 -13.72
N GLY A 21 -14.84 -2.23 -14.18
CA GLY A 21 -14.02 -1.04 -14.04
C GLY A 21 -13.60 -0.84 -12.58
N ARG A 22 -12.35 -0.43 -12.37
CA ARG A 22 -11.81 -0.15 -11.04
C ARG A 22 -12.45 1.12 -10.48
N LYS A 23 -12.82 1.08 -9.21
CA LYS A 23 -13.23 2.27 -8.47
C LYS A 23 -12.03 2.87 -7.75
N PRO A 24 -12.04 4.16 -7.42
CA PRO A 24 -10.98 4.75 -6.60
C PRO A 24 -10.78 3.97 -5.29
N GLU A 25 -11.85 3.48 -4.66
CA GLU A 25 -11.79 2.67 -3.43
C GLU A 25 -10.90 1.42 -3.55
N ASP A 26 -10.71 0.87 -4.77
CA ASP A 26 -9.83 -0.29 -5.02
C ASP A 26 -8.35 0.03 -4.83
N GLY A 27 -7.98 1.29 -4.66
CA GLY A 27 -6.62 1.75 -4.31
C GLY A 27 -6.31 1.70 -2.82
N ARG A 28 -7.27 1.33 -1.97
CA ARG A 28 -7.11 1.33 -0.52
C ARG A 28 -6.22 0.19 -0.03
N ILE A 29 -5.22 0.53 0.78
CA ILE A 29 -4.34 -0.47 1.38
C ILE A 29 -5.01 -1.12 2.60
N ASP A 30 -5.19 -2.43 2.51
CA ASP A 30 -5.53 -3.27 3.67
C ASP A 30 -4.25 -3.81 4.34
N TRP A 31 -3.88 -3.19 5.45
CA TRP A 31 -2.69 -3.52 6.23
C TRP A 31 -2.80 -4.81 7.05
N ASN A 32 -3.99 -5.42 7.11
CA ASN A 32 -4.16 -6.75 7.72
C ASN A 32 -3.70 -7.87 6.78
N GLY A 33 -3.56 -7.58 5.49
CA GLY A 33 -3.12 -8.52 4.48
C GLY A 33 -1.61 -8.85 4.53
N PRO A 34 -1.18 -9.81 3.69
CA PRO A 34 0.24 -10.07 3.45
C PRO A 34 0.95 -8.86 2.82
N ALA A 35 2.24 -8.70 3.13
CA ALA A 35 3.08 -7.64 2.57
C ALA A 35 3.12 -7.70 1.04
N THR A 36 3.18 -8.90 0.47
CA THR A 36 3.16 -9.13 -0.98
C THR A 36 1.90 -8.58 -1.64
N ARG A 37 0.72 -8.80 -1.04
CA ARG A 37 -0.55 -8.29 -1.55
C ARG A 37 -0.59 -6.77 -1.58
N ILE A 38 -0.08 -6.14 -0.53
CA ILE A 38 0.00 -4.66 -0.45
C ILE A 38 1.00 -4.14 -1.47
N HIS A 39 2.16 -4.80 -1.63
CA HIS A 39 3.15 -4.45 -2.65
C HIS A 39 2.56 -4.53 -4.06
N ASP A 40 1.83 -5.61 -4.35
CA ASP A 40 1.17 -5.81 -5.65
C ASP A 40 0.10 -4.76 -5.91
N LEU A 41 -0.67 -4.36 -4.89
CA LEU A 41 -1.62 -3.25 -4.97
C LEU A 41 -0.91 -1.94 -5.30
N VAL A 42 0.14 -1.57 -4.55
CA VAL A 42 0.92 -0.35 -4.77
C VAL A 42 1.42 -0.29 -6.22
N ARG A 43 1.98 -1.40 -6.72
CA ARG A 43 2.42 -1.50 -8.13
C ARG A 43 1.28 -1.34 -9.12
N ALA A 44 0.10 -1.90 -8.82
CA ALA A 44 -1.07 -1.86 -9.69
C ALA A 44 -1.72 -0.47 -9.81
N VAL A 45 -1.37 0.48 -8.94
CA VAL A 45 -1.88 1.87 -8.96
C VAL A 45 -0.77 2.91 -8.90
N ALA A 46 0.47 2.53 -9.20
CA ALA A 46 1.60 3.47 -9.25
C ALA A 46 1.43 4.51 -10.38
N PRO A 47 2.13 5.67 -10.33
CA PRO A 47 2.04 6.71 -11.35
C PRO A 47 2.18 6.15 -12.78
N PRO A 48 1.35 6.60 -13.75
CA PRO A 48 0.51 7.81 -13.76
C PRO A 48 -0.87 7.67 -13.10
N TYR A 49 -1.15 6.55 -12.42
CA TYR A 49 -2.38 6.36 -11.65
C TYR A 49 -2.30 7.05 -10.27
N PRO A 50 -3.43 7.19 -9.53
CA PRO A 50 -3.51 7.99 -8.30
C PRO A 50 -2.67 7.50 -7.10
N GLY A 51 -1.99 6.36 -7.18
CA GLY A 51 -1.27 5.76 -6.04
C GLY A 51 -2.19 4.96 -5.12
N ALA A 52 -1.59 4.09 -4.30
CA ALA A 52 -2.32 3.34 -3.28
C ALA A 52 -2.45 4.21 -2.03
N PHE A 53 -3.65 4.40 -1.50
CA PHE A 53 -3.86 5.32 -0.41
C PHE A 53 -4.11 4.62 0.93
N THR A 54 -3.76 5.32 2.00
CA THR A 54 -3.92 4.90 3.39
C THR A 54 -3.96 6.11 4.32
N SER A 55 -4.03 5.89 5.63
CA SER A 55 -3.77 6.94 6.62
C SER A 55 -2.54 6.62 7.46
N ILE A 56 -1.77 7.66 7.79
CA ILE A 56 -0.60 7.60 8.67
C ILE A 56 -0.87 8.59 9.81
N ALA A 57 -0.96 8.10 11.04
CA ALA A 57 -1.31 8.91 12.22
C ALA A 57 -2.59 9.77 12.00
N GLY A 58 -3.58 9.24 11.29
CA GLY A 58 -4.84 9.94 10.98
C GLY A 58 -4.76 10.95 9.83
N GLN A 59 -3.59 11.12 9.20
CA GLN A 59 -3.42 11.95 8.00
C GLN A 59 -3.52 11.12 6.73
N PRO A 60 -4.20 11.61 5.68
CA PRO A 60 -4.28 10.92 4.39
C PRO A 60 -2.91 10.87 3.71
N ALA A 61 -2.53 9.69 3.24
CA ALA A 61 -1.25 9.45 2.59
C ALA A 61 -1.39 8.52 1.38
N GLN A 62 -0.54 8.69 0.39
CA GLN A 62 -0.43 7.85 -0.80
C GLN A 62 0.96 7.21 -0.83
N ILE A 63 0.99 5.90 -1.03
CA ILE A 63 2.21 5.13 -1.18
C ILE A 63 2.39 4.82 -2.67
N LEU A 64 3.47 5.35 -3.24
CA LEU A 64 3.75 5.21 -4.66
C LEU A 64 4.67 4.02 -4.95
N ARG A 65 5.63 3.75 -4.07
CA ARG A 65 6.59 2.66 -4.26
C ARG A 65 6.95 1.97 -2.96
N THR A 66 6.97 0.64 -3.02
CA THR A 66 7.33 -0.22 -1.91
C THR A 66 8.31 -1.31 -2.34
N ARG A 67 8.94 -1.93 -1.35
CA ARG A 67 9.72 -3.16 -1.49
C ARG A 67 9.39 -4.10 -0.34
N VAL A 68 9.06 -5.35 -0.66
CA VAL A 68 8.90 -6.40 0.36
C VAL A 68 10.25 -6.65 1.01
N VAL A 69 10.28 -6.61 2.34
CA VAL A 69 11.50 -6.85 3.13
C VAL A 69 11.19 -7.84 4.25
N ARG A 70 12.21 -8.56 4.72
CA ARG A 70 12.06 -9.28 5.98
C ARG A 70 12.01 -8.27 7.12
N PRO A 71 11.08 -8.40 8.07
CA PRO A 71 11.07 -7.53 9.23
C PRO A 71 12.40 -7.67 9.97
N PRO A 72 13.09 -6.56 10.30
CA PRO A 72 14.19 -6.65 11.25
C PRO A 72 13.63 -7.12 12.60
N PRO A 73 14.40 -7.89 13.39
CA PRO A 73 13.93 -8.45 14.66
C PRO A 73 13.56 -7.38 15.71
N SER A 74 13.92 -6.11 15.48
CA SER A 74 13.88 -5.01 16.43
C SER A 74 12.52 -4.33 16.63
N CYS A 75 11.44 -4.71 15.92
CA CYS A 75 10.08 -4.25 16.25
C CYS A 75 9.00 -5.15 15.63
N PRO A 76 8.61 -6.27 16.26
CA PRO A 76 7.32 -6.86 15.94
C PRO A 76 6.25 -5.83 16.31
N GLY A 77 5.35 -5.47 15.38
CA GLY A 77 4.35 -4.42 15.57
C GLY A 77 3.73 -4.38 16.97
N LEU A 78 3.41 -3.19 17.48
CA LEU A 78 3.05 -2.96 18.88
C LEU A 78 2.02 -4.00 19.38
N PRO A 79 2.36 -4.82 20.38
CA PRO A 79 1.40 -5.71 21.00
C PRO A 79 0.41 -4.84 21.79
N LEU A 80 -0.81 -4.73 21.29
CA LEU A 80 -1.92 -4.14 22.02
C LEU A 80 -2.86 -5.27 22.46
N GLN A 81 -3.60 -5.05 23.55
CA GLN A 81 -4.68 -5.95 23.94
C GLN A 81 -5.67 -6.04 22.77
N GLY A 82 -5.69 -7.19 22.07
CA GLY A 82 -6.57 -7.42 20.91
C GLY A 82 -5.88 -7.69 19.57
N GLY A 83 -4.53 -7.65 19.47
CA GLY A 83 -3.81 -8.07 18.26
C GLY A 83 -2.66 -7.14 17.84
N ARG A 84 -1.98 -7.48 16.74
CA ARG A 84 -0.93 -6.64 16.13
C ARG A 84 -1.57 -5.56 15.27
N GLN A 85 -1.31 -4.29 15.60
CA GLN A 85 -1.68 -3.19 14.70
C GLN A 85 -0.56 -2.91 13.69
N PRO A 86 -0.91 -2.53 12.46
CA PRO A 86 0.08 -2.13 11.48
C PRO A 86 0.66 -0.77 11.86
N ILE A 87 1.98 -0.67 11.84
CA ILE A 87 2.71 0.53 12.23
C ILE A 87 3.79 0.88 11.22
N LEU A 88 4.08 2.16 11.10
CA LEU A 88 5.18 2.70 10.33
C LEU A 88 6.28 3.13 11.28
N VAL A 89 7.51 2.68 11.02
CA VAL A 89 8.69 3.01 11.82
C VAL A 89 9.77 3.52 10.89
N GLU A 90 10.49 4.56 11.32
CA GLU A 90 11.69 5.03 10.66
C GLU A 90 12.91 4.39 11.34
N ILE A 91 13.70 3.64 10.58
CA ILE A 91 14.91 2.96 11.05
C ILE A 91 16.06 3.31 10.12
N GLY A 92 17.00 4.13 10.61
CA GLY A 92 18.21 4.48 9.85
C GLY A 92 17.92 5.19 8.53
N GLY A 93 16.95 6.12 8.50
CA GLY A 93 16.55 6.83 7.29
C GLY A 93 15.71 5.98 6.34
N GLN A 94 15.12 4.88 6.80
CA GLN A 94 14.24 4.02 6.00
C GLN A 94 12.88 3.87 6.66
N LEU A 95 11.82 4.05 5.88
CA LEU A 95 10.45 3.83 6.33
C LEU A 95 10.07 2.37 6.18
N ILE A 96 9.81 1.70 7.31
CA ILE A 96 9.41 0.30 7.38
C ILE A 96 7.98 0.22 7.94
N ALA A 97 7.06 -0.23 7.10
CA ALA A 97 5.69 -0.54 7.48
C ALA A 97 5.59 -2.01 7.89
N TYR A 98 5.11 -2.24 9.11
CA TYR A 98 4.79 -3.57 9.62
C TYR A 98 3.32 -3.86 9.38
N CYS A 99 3.03 -4.99 8.76
CA CYS A 99 1.68 -5.49 8.55
C CYS A 99 1.19 -6.24 9.80
N ALA A 100 -0.13 -6.30 10.01
CA ALA A 100 -0.69 -7.06 11.14
C ALA A 100 -0.39 -8.58 11.02
N SER A 101 -0.17 -9.05 9.79
CA SER A 101 0.26 -10.41 9.45
C SER A 101 1.67 -10.78 9.96
N GLY A 102 2.48 -9.81 10.39
CA GLY A 102 3.85 -10.01 10.86
C GLY A 102 4.93 -9.88 9.79
N GLU A 103 4.54 -9.56 8.55
CA GLU A 103 5.45 -9.20 7.47
C GLU A 103 5.75 -7.69 7.47
N ALA A 104 6.76 -7.27 6.71
CA ALA A 104 7.14 -5.87 6.59
C ALA A 104 7.38 -5.42 5.15
N LEU A 105 7.15 -4.14 4.92
CA LEU A 105 7.33 -3.44 3.65
C LEU A 105 8.18 -2.21 3.88
N ARG A 106 9.21 -2.05 3.07
CA ARG A 106 9.91 -0.77 2.99
C ARG A 106 9.14 0.16 2.06
N ILE A 107 8.78 1.34 2.54
CA ILE A 107 8.23 2.42 1.73
C ILE A 107 9.41 3.21 1.14
N LEU A 108 9.42 3.33 -0.18
CA LEU A 108 10.47 4.04 -0.92
C LEU A 108 10.02 5.45 -1.30
N GLU A 109 8.77 5.59 -1.72
CA GLU A 109 8.16 6.87 -2.08
C GLU A 109 6.78 6.97 -1.42
N LEU A 110 6.60 8.06 -0.67
CA LEU A 110 5.42 8.38 0.12
C LEU A 110 5.01 9.82 -0.20
N ASP A 111 3.75 10.03 -0.53
CA ASP A 111 3.14 11.35 -0.65
C ASP A 111 2.15 11.58 0.49
N ILE A 112 2.22 12.76 1.11
CA ILE A 112 1.23 13.21 2.09
C ILE A 112 0.70 14.55 1.59
N ALA A 113 -0.62 14.65 1.41
CA ALA A 113 -1.28 15.85 0.89
C ALA A 113 -0.67 16.40 -0.43
N GLY A 114 -0.27 15.51 -1.35
CA GLY A 114 0.28 15.87 -2.66
C GLY A 114 1.75 16.30 -2.65
N GLN A 115 2.47 16.07 -1.55
CA GLN A 115 3.91 16.34 -1.47
C GLN A 115 4.67 15.06 -1.13
N SER A 116 5.74 14.78 -1.88
CA SER A 116 6.64 13.68 -1.59
C SER A 116 7.42 13.95 -0.31
N VAL A 117 7.27 13.04 0.65
CA VAL A 117 7.86 13.16 1.99
C VAL A 117 8.99 12.15 2.12
N PHE A 118 10.17 12.65 2.45
CA PHE A 118 11.32 11.83 2.81
C PHE A 118 11.24 11.37 4.28
N PRO A 119 11.91 10.27 4.66
CA PRO A 119 11.86 9.72 6.02
C PRO A 119 12.14 10.75 7.13
N ALA A 120 13.15 11.59 6.96
CA ALA A 120 13.49 12.65 7.93
C ALA A 120 12.36 13.70 8.06
N GLN A 121 11.78 14.12 6.93
CA GLN A 121 10.69 15.10 6.91
C GLN A 121 9.39 14.52 7.51
N LEU A 122 9.22 13.20 7.48
CA LEU A 122 8.07 12.56 8.10
C LEU A 122 8.11 12.71 9.62
N ALA A 123 9.30 12.55 10.22
CA ALA A 123 9.51 12.74 11.66
C ALA A 123 9.31 14.21 12.08
N ASP A 124 9.76 15.16 11.27
CA ASP A 124 9.51 16.58 11.53
C ASP A 124 8.01 16.95 11.43
N ARG A 125 7.26 16.28 10.54
CA ARG A 125 5.84 16.56 10.30
C ARG A 125 4.89 15.90 11.28
N LEU A 126 5.13 14.63 11.60
CA LEU A 126 4.22 13.80 12.41
C LEU A 126 4.75 13.53 13.82
N GLY A 127 5.91 14.09 14.17
CA GLY A 127 6.65 13.76 15.39
C GLY A 127 7.39 12.43 15.27
N PRO A 128 8.28 12.09 16.22
CA PRO A 128 9.01 10.83 16.20
C PRO A 128 8.05 9.63 16.29
N GLY A 129 8.28 8.62 15.44
CA GLY A 129 7.46 7.40 15.38
C GLY A 129 7.54 6.51 16.64
N PRO A 130 6.78 5.41 16.70
CA PRO A 130 6.07 4.76 15.59
C PRO A 130 4.71 5.41 15.26
N TRP A 131 4.38 5.50 13.97
CA TRP A 131 3.07 6.00 13.51
C TRP A 131 2.11 4.85 13.23
N ARG A 132 0.87 5.00 13.65
CA ARG A 132 -0.19 4.02 13.32
C ARG A 132 -0.57 4.10 11.85
N LEU A 133 -0.68 2.94 11.20
CA LEU A 133 -1.19 2.82 9.84
C LEU A 133 -2.69 2.46 9.86
N GLY A 134 -3.48 3.17 9.05
CA GLY A 134 -4.91 2.99 8.94
C GLY A 134 -5.73 3.52 10.13
N GLY A 135 -7.06 3.55 9.98
CA GLY A 135 -8.00 3.83 11.07
C GLY A 135 -8.81 5.13 10.99
N ASP A 136 -8.50 6.08 10.09
CA ASP A 136 -9.37 7.25 9.82
C ASP A 136 -9.50 7.42 8.31
N GLU A 137 -10.58 6.85 7.77
CA GLU A 137 -10.72 6.55 6.34
C GLU A 137 -11.86 7.35 5.71
N ALA A 138 -12.58 8.13 6.51
CA ALA A 138 -13.71 8.95 6.09
C ALA A 138 -13.32 10.25 5.38
N ARG A 139 -12.02 10.56 5.28
CA ARG A 139 -11.53 11.88 4.82
C ARG A 139 -10.84 11.86 3.44
N PHE A 140 -10.66 10.70 2.83
CA PHE A 140 -10.06 10.63 1.49
C PHE A 140 -11.16 10.71 0.44
N GLN A 141 -11.36 11.89 -0.15
CA GLN A 141 -12.17 12.05 -1.35
C GLN A 141 -11.24 11.84 -2.55
N PRO A 142 -11.41 10.77 -3.34
CA PRO A 142 -10.69 10.64 -4.60
C PRO A 142 -11.12 11.78 -5.55
N VAL A 143 -10.15 12.38 -6.22
CA VAL A 143 -10.37 13.37 -7.30
C VAL A 143 -10.81 12.70 -8.59
#